data_AF-A0A5D0SC14-F1
#
_entry.id   AF-A0A5D0SC14-F1
#
_cell.length_a   1.000
_cell.length_b   1.000
_cell.length_c   1.000
_cell.angle_alpha   90.00
_cell.angle_beta   90.00
_cell.angle_gamma   90.00
#
_symmetry.space_group_name_H-M   'P 1'
#
loop_
_entity.id
_entity.type
_entity.pdbx_description
1 polymer ?
#
loop_
_entity_poly.entity_id
_entity_poly.type
_entity_poly.pdbx_seq_one_letter_code
_entity_poly.pdbx_strand_id
1 'polypeptide(L)'
;MSRIAFSALLVGSVFLSACAEQPDQVTRTYISPTTYQHLSCKQLISERTQLVTQVTTLTGAQKKKADSDAALMAVGMVIFWPALFGLAAGTDHAAALSVAKGQYDAIHEAGLSKGCFRSA
;
A
#
# COMPACT_ATOMS: atom_id res chain seq x y z
N MET A 1 -6.61 -19.29 56.04
CA MET A 1 -6.03 -20.62 56.35
C MET A 1 -6.73 -21.61 55.42
N SER A 2 -6.15 -22.00 54.29
CA SER A 2 -5.13 -23.05 54.23
C SER A 2 -4.21 -22.87 53.01
N ARG A 3 -2.94 -23.21 53.19
CA ARG A 3 -1.80 -23.05 52.26
C ARG A 3 -1.38 -24.44 51.77
N ILE A 4 -1.38 -24.77 50.48
CA ILE A 4 -0.54 -25.83 49.84
C ILE A 4 -0.74 -25.69 48.31
N ALA A 5 0.21 -25.73 47.38
CA ALA A 5 1.66 -25.58 47.33
C ALA A 5 2.03 -25.32 45.86
N PHE A 6 3.11 -24.57 45.68
CA PHE A 6 3.90 -24.48 44.44
C PHE A 6 4.40 -25.87 43.98
N SER A 7 4.68 -25.99 42.67
CA SER A 7 5.31 -27.11 41.93
C SER A 7 4.28 -28.02 41.23
N ALA A 8 4.35 -28.35 39.95
CA ALA A 8 5.44 -28.31 38.98
C ALA A 8 4.81 -28.08 37.58
N LEU A 9 5.28 -27.09 36.82
CA LEU A 9 6.19 -27.33 35.70
C LEU A 9 5.67 -28.38 34.70
N LEU A 10 4.61 -28.04 33.97
CA LEU A 10 4.29 -28.67 32.69
C LEU A 10 4.76 -27.74 31.58
N VAL A 11 6.05 -27.89 31.26
CA VAL A 11 6.67 -27.42 30.03
C VAL A 11 6.00 -28.17 28.88
N GLY A 12 4.89 -27.61 28.39
CA GLY A 12 4.26 -27.98 27.14
C GLY A 12 4.75 -27.03 26.07
N SER A 13 5.88 -27.38 25.44
CA SER A 13 6.41 -26.70 24.26
C SER A 13 5.43 -26.82 23.09
N VAL A 14 4.42 -25.96 23.06
CA VAL A 14 3.65 -25.69 21.85
C VAL A 14 4.37 -24.55 21.13
N PHE A 15 5.52 -24.89 20.54
CA PHE A 15 5.94 -24.21 19.32
C PHE A 15 4.95 -24.64 18.24
N LEU A 16 3.77 -24.01 18.23
CA LEU A 16 3.09 -23.79 16.96
C LEU A 16 4.03 -22.86 16.21
N SER A 17 4.94 -23.47 15.45
CA SER A 17 5.50 -22.85 14.27
C SER A 17 4.32 -22.41 13.41
N ALA A 18 3.87 -21.19 13.65
CA ALA A 18 3.33 -20.37 12.60
C ALA A 18 4.50 -20.13 11.63
N CYS A 19 4.85 -21.18 10.87
CA CYS A 19 5.20 -21.01 9.48
C CYS A 19 3.90 -20.51 8.82
N ALA A 20 3.50 -19.28 9.16
CA ALA A 20 2.59 -18.54 8.33
C ALA A 20 3.33 -18.46 7.01
N GLU A 21 2.84 -19.22 6.04
CA GLU A 21 3.23 -19.12 4.66
C GLU A 21 3.42 -17.63 4.36
N GLN A 22 4.64 -17.25 3.98
CA GLN A 22 4.92 -15.87 3.58
C GLN A 22 3.78 -15.46 2.66
N PRO A 23 3.11 -14.32 2.89
CA PRO A 23 2.03 -13.90 2.02
C PRO A 23 2.63 -13.39 0.72
N ASP A 24 3.15 -14.32 -0.09
CA ASP A 24 3.49 -14.18 -1.51
C ASP A 24 2.20 -14.15 -2.37
N GLN A 25 1.09 -13.67 -1.81
CA GLN A 25 -0.18 -13.50 -2.51
C GLN A 25 -0.86 -12.16 -2.20
N VAL A 26 -0.12 -11.14 -1.77
CA VAL A 26 -0.55 -9.79 -2.15
C VAL A 26 0.00 -9.59 -3.54
N THR A 27 -0.85 -9.66 -4.55
CA THR A 27 -0.61 -9.17 -5.90
C THR A 27 -0.08 -7.74 -5.79
N ARG A 28 1.21 -7.60 -5.58
CA ARG A 28 1.95 -6.35 -5.62
C ARG A 28 2.73 -6.44 -6.91
N THR A 29 2.20 -5.83 -7.94
CA THR A 29 3.00 -5.58 -9.14
C THR A 29 4.11 -4.64 -8.71
N TYR A 30 5.31 -5.17 -8.51
CA TYR A 30 6.48 -4.34 -8.26
C TYR A 30 6.89 -3.64 -9.56
N ILE A 31 7.11 -2.34 -9.49
CA ILE A 31 7.62 -1.54 -10.61
C ILE A 31 8.88 -0.84 -10.12
N SER A 32 9.95 -0.93 -10.92
CA SER A 32 11.22 -0.35 -10.54
C SER A 32 11.15 1.18 -10.52
N PRO A 33 11.63 1.85 -9.46
CA PRO A 33 11.77 3.30 -9.39
C PRO A 33 12.69 3.87 -10.49
N THR A 34 13.63 3.06 -11.00
CA THR A 34 14.55 3.45 -12.09
C THR A 34 13.82 3.89 -13.35
N THR A 35 12.62 3.36 -13.60
CA THR A 35 11.73 3.77 -14.70
C THR A 35 11.46 5.28 -14.66
N TYR A 36 11.36 5.86 -13.47
CA TYR A 36 11.00 7.27 -13.27
C TYR A 36 12.20 8.16 -12.89
N GLN A 37 13.40 7.59 -12.71
CA GLN A 37 14.60 8.33 -12.30
C GLN A 37 15.04 9.41 -13.29
N HIS A 38 14.63 9.36 -14.55
CA HIS A 38 14.96 10.39 -15.54
C HIS A 38 14.00 11.60 -15.49
N LEU A 39 12.86 11.49 -14.80
CA LEU A 39 11.84 12.53 -14.75
C LEU A 39 12.19 13.67 -13.77
N SER A 40 11.89 14.91 -14.13
CA SER A 40 11.95 16.06 -13.23
C SER A 40 10.89 16.00 -12.14
N CYS A 41 11.04 16.74 -11.04
CA CYS A 41 10.03 16.79 -9.98
C CYS A 41 8.64 17.16 -10.49
N LYS A 42 8.55 18.09 -11.45
CA LYS A 42 7.27 18.46 -12.07
C LYS A 42 6.64 17.31 -12.84
N GLN A 43 7.45 16.54 -13.57
CA GLN A 43 7.00 15.35 -14.30
C GLN A 43 6.56 14.24 -13.34
N LEU A 44 7.28 13.99 -12.25
CA LEU A 44 6.89 13.02 -11.22
C LEU A 44 5.55 13.38 -10.56
N ILE A 45 5.30 14.67 -10.28
CA ILE A 45 4.03 15.13 -9.74
C ILE A 45 2.90 14.92 -10.76
N SER A 46 3.14 15.25 -12.03
CA SER A 46 2.18 15.03 -13.10
C SER A 46 1.81 13.56 -13.24
N GLU A 47 2.82 12.68 -13.28
CA GLU A 47 2.64 11.23 -13.39
C GLU A 47 1.80 10.68 -12.23
N ARG A 48 2.15 11.06 -11.00
CA ARG A 48 1.38 10.70 -9.81
C ARG A 48 -0.08 11.15 -9.91
N THR A 49 -0.31 12.37 -10.41
CA THR A 49 -1.68 12.94 -10.52
C THR A 49 -2.52 12.19 -11.55
N GLN A 50 -1.93 11.85 -12.69
CA GLN A 50 -2.59 11.03 -13.72
C GLN A 50 -2.94 9.64 -13.19
N LEU A 51 -1.99 9.01 -12.50
CA LEU A 51 -2.20 7.71 -11.85
C LEU A 51 -3.33 7.74 -10.82
N VAL A 52 -3.36 8.77 -9.96
CA VAL A 52 -4.44 8.95 -8.97
C VAL A 52 -5.78 9.09 -9.67
N THR A 53 -5.84 9.86 -10.76
CA THR A 53 -7.08 10.01 -11.56
C THR A 53 -7.54 8.66 -12.12
N GLN A 54 -6.63 7.87 -12.68
CA GLN A 54 -6.96 6.52 -13.18
C GLN A 54 -7.51 5.61 -12.09
N VAL A 55 -6.90 5.60 -10.90
CA VAL A 55 -7.38 4.80 -9.76
C VAL A 55 -8.78 5.25 -9.34
N THR A 56 -9.05 6.56 -9.28
CA THR A 56 -10.40 7.04 -8.91
C THR A 56 -11.48 6.59 -9.90
N THR A 57 -11.13 6.52 -11.20
CA THR A 57 -12.02 5.95 -12.23
C THR A 57 -12.24 4.46 -12.03
N LEU A 58 -11.17 3.69 -11.77
CA LEU A 58 -11.24 2.25 -11.55
C LEU A 58 -12.05 1.87 -10.30
N THR A 59 -11.94 2.64 -9.22
CA THR A 59 -12.64 2.36 -7.97
C THR A 59 -14.05 2.93 -7.92
N GLY A 60 -14.51 3.60 -8.99
CA GLY A 60 -15.79 4.31 -9.00
C GLY A 60 -15.88 5.37 -7.89
N ALA A 61 -14.74 5.84 -7.38
CA ALA A 61 -14.71 6.84 -6.33
C ALA A 61 -15.26 8.13 -6.94
N GLN A 62 -16.53 8.42 -6.66
CA GLN A 62 -17.25 9.47 -7.35
C GLN A 62 -16.51 10.82 -7.25
N LYS A 63 -16.60 11.55 -8.36
CA LYS A 63 -16.16 12.92 -8.67
C LYS A 63 -16.48 13.98 -7.60
N LYS A 64 -17.18 13.62 -6.52
CA LYS A 64 -17.48 14.46 -5.34
C LYS A 64 -16.23 14.80 -4.50
N LYS A 65 -15.10 14.15 -4.77
CA LYS A 65 -13.77 14.53 -4.25
C LYS A 65 -12.91 15.32 -5.27
N ALA A 66 -13.49 15.82 -6.37
CA ALA A 66 -12.76 16.66 -7.32
C ALA A 66 -12.22 17.95 -6.68
N ASP A 67 -12.80 18.41 -5.57
CA ASP A 67 -12.32 19.55 -4.78
C ASP A 67 -11.19 19.18 -3.79
N SER A 68 -10.83 17.90 -3.70
CA SER A 68 -9.76 17.45 -2.80
C SER A 68 -8.39 17.53 -3.47
N ASP A 69 -7.41 18.03 -2.73
CA ASP A 69 -6.01 18.15 -3.18
C ASP A 69 -5.48 16.79 -3.67
N ALA A 70 -4.83 16.75 -4.84
CA ALA A 70 -4.18 15.56 -5.37
C ALA A 70 -3.16 14.97 -4.38
N ALA A 71 -2.55 15.80 -3.53
CA ALA A 71 -1.69 15.35 -2.43
C ALA A 71 -2.48 14.61 -1.35
N LEU A 72 -3.68 15.07 -0.98
CA LEU A 72 -4.55 14.38 -0.01
C LEU A 72 -5.07 13.06 -0.58
N MET A 73 -5.42 13.02 -1.87
CA MET A 73 -5.81 11.79 -2.53
C MET A 73 -4.65 10.81 -2.64
N ALA A 74 -3.44 11.30 -2.93
CA ALA A 74 -2.22 10.50 -2.96
C ALA A 74 -1.89 9.90 -1.58
N VAL A 75 -1.94 10.71 -0.51
CA VAL A 75 -1.77 10.24 0.87
C VAL A 75 -2.86 9.23 1.25
N GLY A 76 -4.11 9.53 0.92
CA GLY A 76 -5.24 8.63 1.15
C GLY A 76 -5.08 7.30 0.41
N MET A 77 -4.53 7.29 -0.80
CA MET A 77 -4.26 6.08 -1.55
C MET A 77 -3.24 5.18 -0.85
N VAL A 78 -2.20 5.75 -0.22
CA VAL A 78 -1.21 4.96 0.55
C VAL A 78 -1.83 4.40 1.81
N ILE A 79 -2.51 5.25 2.60
CA ILE A 79 -3.07 4.86 3.91
C ILE A 79 -4.23 3.87 3.74
N PHE A 80 -5.12 4.13 2.80
CA PHE A 80 -6.31 3.31 2.55
C PHE A 80 -6.08 2.23 1.48
N TRP A 81 -4.84 1.96 1.09
CA TRP A 81 -4.55 0.94 0.08
C TRP A 81 -5.13 -0.45 0.43
N PRO A 82 -5.00 -0.97 1.67
CA PRO A 82 -5.59 -2.27 2.02
C PRO A 82 -7.12 -2.27 1.84
N ALA A 83 -7.79 -1.16 2.13
CA ALA A 83 -9.22 -1.01 1.93
C ALA A 83 -9.59 -0.96 0.44
N LEU A 84 -8.77 -0.32 -0.40
CA LEU A 84 -8.95 -0.32 -1.86
C LEU A 84 -8.85 -1.73 -2.46
N PHE A 85 -7.92 -2.55 -1.95
CA PHE A 85 -7.85 -3.96 -2.36
C PHE A 85 -9.05 -4.77 -1.87
N GLY A 86 -9.54 -4.52 -0.66
CA GLY A 86 -10.77 -5.16 -0.16
C GLY A 86 -12.01 -4.79 -0.98
N LEU A 87 -12.12 -3.54 -1.42
CA LEU A 87 -13.18 -3.08 -2.34
C LEU A 87 -13.05 -3.68 -3.74
N ALA A 88 -11.82 -3.91 -4.19
CA ALA A 88 -11.53 -4.52 -5.48
C ALA A 88 -11.60 -6.05 -5.46
N ALA A 89 -11.62 -6.67 -4.28
CA ALA A 89 -11.66 -8.11 -4.11
C ALA A 89 -12.97 -8.65 -4.71
N GLY A 90 -12.85 -9.45 -5.78
CA GLY A 90 -13.99 -9.97 -6.54
C GLY A 90 -14.43 -9.10 -7.73
N THR A 91 -13.67 -8.05 -8.07
CA THR A 91 -13.87 -7.24 -9.29
C THR A 91 -12.76 -7.49 -10.31
N ASP A 92 -13.02 -7.21 -11.58
CA ASP A 92 -12.03 -7.27 -12.66
C ASP A 92 -10.93 -6.20 -12.54
N HIS A 93 -11.02 -5.31 -11.55
CA HIS A 93 -10.11 -4.18 -11.36
C HIS A 93 -9.00 -4.45 -10.34
N ALA A 94 -9.01 -5.58 -9.64
CA ALA A 94 -7.99 -5.92 -8.63
C ALA A 94 -6.57 -5.94 -9.22
N ALA A 95 -6.40 -6.50 -10.43
CA ALA A 95 -5.11 -6.51 -11.13
C ALA A 95 -4.66 -5.10 -11.54
N ALA A 96 -5.58 -4.29 -12.08
CA ALA A 96 -5.30 -2.91 -12.47
C ALA A 96 -4.90 -2.05 -11.26
N LEU A 97 -5.55 -2.26 -10.11
CA LEU A 97 -5.20 -1.57 -8.87
C LEU A 97 -3.84 -2.03 -8.34
N SER A 98 -3.52 -3.32 -8.36
CA SER A 98 -2.18 -3.82 -8.02
C SER A 98 -1.08 -3.10 -8.81
N VAL A 99 -1.26 -3.01 -10.13
CA VAL A 99 -0.35 -2.29 -11.02
C VAL A 99 -0.25 -0.82 -10.64
N ALA A 100 -1.39 -0.17 -10.38
CA ALA A 100 -1.43 1.24 -10.02
C ALA A 100 -0.67 1.53 -8.71
N LYS A 101 -0.74 0.66 -7.70
CA LYS A 101 0.11 0.81 -6.50
C LYS A 101 1.58 0.68 -6.82
N GLY A 102 1.96 -0.30 -7.62
CA GLY A 102 3.35 -0.46 -8.04
C GLY A 102 3.93 0.81 -8.64
N GLN A 103 3.17 1.44 -9.55
CA GLN A 103 3.56 2.70 -10.17
C GLN A 103 3.64 3.83 -9.15
N TYR A 104 2.66 3.91 -8.24
CA TYR A 104 2.64 4.94 -7.21
C TYR A 104 3.87 4.85 -6.31
N ASP A 105 4.19 3.65 -5.82
CA ASP A 105 5.34 3.40 -4.94
C ASP A 105 6.65 3.74 -5.68
N ALA A 106 6.78 3.35 -6.95
CA ALA A 106 7.94 3.65 -7.78
C ALA A 106 8.15 5.16 -8.04
N ILE A 107 7.07 5.88 -8.37
CA ILE A 107 7.09 7.34 -8.54
C ILE A 107 7.45 8.00 -7.21
N HIS A 108 6.86 7.53 -6.11
CA HIS A 108 7.11 8.04 -4.76
C HIS A 108 8.59 7.91 -4.38
N GLU A 109 9.17 6.72 -4.56
CA GLU A 109 10.57 6.46 -4.26
C GLU A 109 11.52 7.28 -5.15
N ALA A 110 11.24 7.37 -6.46
CA ALA A 110 12.01 8.23 -7.36
C ALA A 110 11.92 9.73 -6.99
N GLY A 111 10.79 10.16 -6.44
CA GLY A 111 10.63 11.53 -5.95
C GLY A 111 11.32 11.77 -4.61
N LEU A 112 11.35 10.78 -3.71
CA LEU A 112 12.10 10.85 -2.45
C LEU A 112 13.62 10.92 -2.73
N SER A 113 14.13 10.09 -3.64
CA SER A 113 15.55 10.09 -3.99
C SER A 113 16.02 11.42 -4.61
N LYS A 114 15.09 12.20 -5.16
CA LYS A 114 15.34 13.52 -5.75
C LYS A 114 14.96 14.69 -4.84
N GLY A 115 14.42 14.43 -3.64
CA GLY A 115 13.92 15.47 -2.73
C GLY A 115 12.68 16.23 -3.26
N CYS A 116 11.96 15.66 -4.22
CA CYS A 116 10.77 16.28 -4.81
C CYS A 116 9.55 16.20 -3.88
N PHE A 117 9.49 15.18 -3.03
CA PHE A 117 8.40 14.95 -2.10
C PHE A 117 8.92 15.20 -0.69
N ARG A 118 8.41 16.26 -0.05
CA ARG A 118 8.71 16.50 1.36
C ARG A 118 7.96 15.46 2.16
N SER A 119 8.68 14.51 2.75
CA SER A 119 8.19 13.75 3.89
C SER A 119 7.87 14.78 4.97
N ALA A 120 6.58 15.02 5.22
CA ALA A 120 6.14 15.79 6.37
C ALA A 120 6.45 15.01 7.65
#